data_AF-A0A538K424-F1
#
_entry.id   AF-A0A538K424-F1
#
_cell.length_a   1.000
_cell.length_b   1.000
_cell.length_c   1.000
_cell.angle_alpha   90.00
_cell.angle_beta   90.00
_cell.angle_gamma   90.00
#
_symmetry.space_group_name_H-M   'P 1'
#
loop_
_entity.id
_entity.type
_entity.pdbx_description
1 polymer ?
#
loop_
_entity_poly.entity_id
_entity_poly.type
_entity_poly.pdbx_seq_one_letter_code
_entity_poly.pdbx_strand_id
1 'polypeptide(L)'
;MLSHTRWVTPYREEERWPCGEFPNQSAHDTGLATWTTRDRPIENTDVVLWYVFGIQHVTRPEDWPIMPVDTVSFWLKPAGFFDRNPTLDVPPVGGQDGSR
;
A
#
# COMPACT_ATOMS: atom_id res chain seq x y z
N MET A 1 -12.02 -8.66 -1.58
CA MET A 1 -10.71 -7.97 -1.49
C MET A 1 -9.46 -8.86 -1.52
N LEU A 2 -9.37 -9.98 -0.77
CA LEU A 2 -8.09 -10.69 -0.58
C LEU A 2 -7.62 -11.57 -1.76
N SER A 3 -8.39 -11.69 -2.83
CA SER A 3 -8.05 -12.55 -3.98
C SER A 3 -6.88 -12.05 -4.83
N HIS A 4 -6.49 -10.78 -4.67
CA HIS A 4 -5.35 -10.20 -5.37
C HIS A 4 -4.50 -9.37 -4.41
N THR A 5 -3.19 -9.40 -4.60
CA THR A 5 -2.22 -8.56 -3.88
C THR A 5 -2.33 -7.07 -4.26
N ARG A 6 -2.89 -6.75 -5.43
CA ARG A 6 -3.16 -5.36 -5.85
C ARG A 6 -4.48 -5.24 -6.60
N TRP A 7 -5.10 -4.08 -6.47
CA TRP A 7 -6.26 -3.65 -7.25
C TRP A 7 -6.03 -2.23 -7.75
N VAL A 8 -6.55 -1.91 -8.94
CA VAL A 8 -6.55 -0.55 -9.47
C VAL A 8 -7.96 -0.22 -9.90
N THR A 9 -8.48 0.92 -9.45
CA THR A 9 -9.82 1.42 -9.82
C THR A 9 -9.71 2.85 -10.33
N PRO A 10 -10.58 3.29 -11.25
CA PRO A 10 -10.71 4.72 -11.52
C PRO A 10 -11.22 5.41 -10.25
N TYR A 11 -10.76 6.63 -9.99
CA TYR A 11 -11.17 7.40 -8.83
C TYR A 11 -12.68 7.68 -8.83
N ARG A 12 -13.30 7.47 -7.66
CA ARG A 12 -14.69 7.82 -7.34
C ARG A 12 -14.75 8.26 -5.90
N GLU A 13 -15.42 9.38 -5.63
CA GLU A 13 -15.44 9.99 -4.31
C GLU A 13 -16.09 9.09 -3.25
N GLU A 14 -17.02 8.24 -3.67
CA GLU A 14 -17.80 7.35 -2.79
C GLU A 14 -17.10 6.01 -2.54
N GLU A 15 -16.12 5.62 -3.36
CA GLU A 15 -15.42 4.32 -3.29
C GLU A 15 -14.24 4.36 -2.31
N ARG A 16 -14.54 4.51 -1.01
CA ARG A 16 -13.52 4.71 0.06
C ARG A 16 -13.19 3.46 0.85
N TRP A 17 -14.15 2.55 1.03
CA TRP A 17 -14.05 1.41 1.92
C TRP A 17 -13.93 0.10 1.13
N PRO A 18 -12.76 -0.54 1.07
CA PRO A 18 -12.50 -1.64 0.13
C PRO A 18 -13.27 -2.93 0.42
N CYS A 19 -13.89 -3.03 1.60
CA CYS A 19 -14.79 -4.10 2.01
C CYS A 19 -16.26 -3.64 2.15
N GLY A 20 -16.59 -2.41 1.74
CA GLY A 20 -17.90 -1.81 1.94
C GLY A 20 -18.00 -0.88 3.16
N GLU A 21 -19.00 0.00 3.16
CA GLU A 21 -19.23 1.01 4.22
C GLU A 21 -19.70 0.40 5.55
N PHE A 22 -20.47 -0.68 5.50
CA PHE A 22 -21.02 -1.36 6.67
C PHE A 22 -20.46 -2.80 6.79
N PRO A 23 -19.20 -2.97 7.23
CA PRO A 23 -18.52 -4.27 7.22
C PRO A 23 -18.94 -5.19 8.37
N ASN A 24 -19.47 -4.65 9.47
CA ASN A 24 -19.82 -5.45 10.64
C ASN A 24 -20.95 -6.43 10.28
N GLN A 25 -20.69 -7.73 10.42
CA GLN A 25 -21.62 -8.81 10.08
C GLN A 25 -22.14 -8.78 8.64
N SER A 26 -21.42 -8.15 7.71
CA SER A 26 -21.82 -8.13 6.30
C SER A 26 -21.81 -9.54 5.71
N ALA A 27 -22.90 -9.96 5.08
CA ALA A 27 -22.96 -11.24 4.35
C ALA A 27 -22.33 -11.15 2.94
N HIS A 28 -22.16 -9.94 2.42
CA HIS A 28 -21.74 -9.69 1.04
C HIS A 28 -20.71 -8.57 0.97
N ASP A 29 -19.75 -8.69 0.04
CA ASP A 29 -18.78 -7.64 -0.27
C ASP A 29 -19.45 -6.54 -1.11
N THR A 30 -19.43 -5.30 -0.64
CA THR A 30 -19.93 -4.12 -1.37
C THR A 30 -18.82 -3.17 -1.79
N GLY A 31 -17.56 -3.57 -1.60
CA GLY A 31 -16.35 -2.83 -1.89
C GLY A 31 -15.66 -3.28 -3.18
N LEU A 32 -14.33 -3.46 -3.12
CA LEU A 32 -13.45 -3.63 -4.28
C LEU A 32 -13.90 -4.73 -5.23
N ALA A 33 -14.22 -5.92 -4.70
CA ALA A 33 -14.59 -7.05 -5.53
C ALA A 33 -15.84 -6.77 -6.38
N THR A 34 -16.78 -6.00 -5.82
CA THR A 34 -18.01 -5.58 -6.50
C THR A 34 -17.75 -4.42 -7.46
N TRP A 35 -16.97 -3.41 -7.06
CA TRP A 35 -16.67 -2.25 -7.92
C TRP A 35 -15.94 -2.63 -9.20
N THR A 36 -15.01 -3.60 -9.13
CA THR A 36 -14.20 -4.04 -10.27
C THR A 36 -14.96 -4.92 -11.26
N THR A 37 -16.11 -5.48 -10.90
CA THR A 37 -16.94 -6.24 -11.86
C THR A 37 -17.41 -5.41 -13.05
N ARG A 38 -17.41 -4.08 -12.90
CA ARG A 38 -17.80 -3.12 -13.94
C ARG A 38 -16.75 -2.93 -15.04
N ASP A 39 -15.55 -3.49 -14.86
CA ASP A 39 -14.43 -3.43 -15.83
C ASP A 39 -14.21 -2.03 -16.43
N ARG A 40 -14.19 -1.03 -15.56
CA ARG A 40 -14.09 0.38 -15.97
C ARG A 40 -12.67 0.67 -16.48
N PRO A 41 -12.51 1.52 -17.51
CA PRO A 41 -11.19 1.87 -18.03
C PRO A 41 -10.34 2.59 -16.97
N ILE A 42 -9.05 2.25 -16.96
CA ILE A 42 -8.04 2.81 -16.04
C ILE A 42 -6.84 3.44 -16.76
N GLU A 43 -6.81 3.39 -18.09
CA GLU A 43 -5.74 3.98 -18.88
C GLU A 43 -5.88 5.51 -18.94
N ASN A 44 -4.80 6.23 -18.70
CA ASN A 44 -4.71 7.70 -18.78
C ASN A 44 -5.85 8.44 -18.04
N THR A 45 -6.23 7.93 -16.88
CA THR A 45 -7.26 8.53 -16.01
C THR A 45 -6.77 8.61 -14.58
N ASP A 46 -7.52 9.33 -13.74
CA ASP A 46 -7.30 9.35 -12.30
C ASP A 46 -7.63 7.98 -11.69
N VAL A 47 -6.67 7.40 -10.98
CA VAL A 47 -6.74 6.03 -10.46
C VAL A 47 -6.35 5.96 -8.99
N VAL A 48 -6.90 4.96 -8.32
CA VAL A 48 -6.55 4.57 -6.95
C VAL A 48 -5.93 3.18 -6.97
N LEU A 49 -4.74 3.05 -6.37
CA LEU A 49 -4.08 1.76 -6.12
C LEU A 49 -4.47 1.26 -4.72
N TRP A 50 -4.95 0.03 -4.65
CA TRP A 50 -5.24 -0.67 -3.40
C TRP A 50 -4.25 -1.84 -3.26
N TYR A 51 -3.28 -1.71 -2.37
CA TYR A 51 -2.24 -2.72 -2.14
C TYR A 51 -2.57 -3.57 -0.91
N VAL A 52 -2.68 -4.88 -1.10
CA VAL A 52 -2.99 -5.86 -0.05
C VAL A 52 -1.69 -6.56 0.35
N PHE A 53 -1.26 -6.35 1.59
CA PHE A 53 -0.09 -7.02 2.16
C PHE A 53 -0.36 -7.33 3.64
N GLY A 54 0.30 -8.37 4.15
CA GLY A 54 0.11 -8.84 5.51
C GLY A 54 0.98 -10.06 5.79
N ILE A 55 0.80 -10.66 6.96
CA ILE A 55 1.50 -11.88 7.39
C ILE A 55 0.50 -12.97 7.71
N GLN A 56 0.89 -14.22 7.45
CA GLN A 56 0.24 -15.38 8.05
C GLN A 56 0.88 -15.61 9.41
N HIS A 57 0.18 -15.27 10.49
CA HIS A 57 0.70 -15.42 11.85
C HIS A 57 0.52 -16.86 12.35
N VAL A 58 1.59 -17.66 12.29
CA VAL A 58 1.66 -18.97 12.95
C VAL A 58 2.22 -18.76 14.35
N THR A 59 1.37 -18.99 15.36
CA THR A 59 1.69 -18.70 16.75
C THR A 59 2.82 -19.56 17.30
N ARG A 60 3.62 -18.98 18.20
CA ARG A 60 4.79 -19.62 18.83
C ARG A 60 4.76 -19.43 20.36
N PRO A 61 5.42 -20.29 21.16
CA PRO A 61 5.52 -20.09 22.60
C PRO A 61 6.10 -18.72 23.01
N GLU A 62 6.98 -18.16 22.19
CA GLU A 62 7.59 -16.84 22.39
C GLU A 62 6.59 -15.68 22.26
N ASP A 63 5.41 -15.92 21.66
CA ASP A 63 4.34 -14.92 21.57
C ASP A 63 3.64 -14.70 22.93
N TRP A 64 3.90 -15.57 23.92
CA TRP A 64 3.30 -15.54 25.25
C TRP A 64 4.33 -15.17 26.33
N PRO A 65 3.95 -14.37 27.36
CA PRO A 65 2.67 -13.70 27.57
C PRO A 65 2.49 -12.40 26.79
N ILE A 66 3.56 -11.92 26.17
CA ILE A 66 3.60 -10.69 25.41
C ILE A 66 4.38 -10.96 24.14
N MET A 67 3.72 -10.82 23.00
CA MET A 67 4.31 -11.05 21.69
C MET A 67 5.36 -9.98 21.36
N PRO A 68 6.58 -10.37 20.96
CA PRO A 68 7.56 -9.46 20.37
C PRO A 68 7.06 -8.85 19.04
N VAL A 69 7.75 -7.80 18.57
CA VAL A 69 7.34 -7.11 17.33
C VAL A 69 7.61 -7.97 16.08
N ASP A 70 6.62 -8.04 15.20
CA ASP A 70 6.78 -8.45 13.80
C ASP A 70 6.68 -7.22 12.89
N THR A 71 7.68 -7.01 12.02
CA THR A 71 7.74 -5.83 11.14
C THR A 71 7.38 -6.21 9.71
N VAL A 72 6.44 -5.46 9.13
CA VAL A 72 6.05 -5.58 7.72
C VAL A 72 6.17 -4.21 7.06
N SER A 73 6.77 -4.14 5.88
CA SER A 73 6.96 -2.87 5.16
C SER A 73 6.89 -3.05 3.65
N PHE A 74 6.61 -1.95 2.95
CA PHE A 74 6.71 -1.84 1.49
C PHE A 74 7.23 -0.43 1.15
N TRP A 75 7.66 -0.26 -0.11
CA TRP A 75 8.23 0.99 -0.58
C TRP A 75 7.52 1.44 -1.84
N LEU A 76 7.17 2.72 -1.91
CA LEU A 76 6.87 3.41 -3.15
C LEU A 76 8.12 4.21 -3.53
N LYS A 77 8.75 3.83 -4.65
CA LYS A 77 9.98 4.46 -5.11
C LYS A 77 9.72 5.19 -6.43
N PRO A 78 10.27 6.40 -6.62
CA PRO A 78 10.25 7.05 -7.93
C PRO A 78 11.01 6.19 -8.94
N ALA A 79 10.36 5.84 -10.06
CA ALA A 79 10.96 5.10 -11.15
C ALA A 79 10.76 5.90 -12.44
N GLY A 80 11.85 6.47 -12.98
CA GLY A 80 11.76 7.38 -14.13
C GLY A 80 11.04 8.71 -13.84
N PHE A 81 10.85 9.06 -12.56
CA PHE A 81 10.16 10.30 -12.16
C PHE A 81 11.08 11.54 -12.17
N PHE A 82 12.38 11.36 -11.90
CA PHE A 82 13.37 12.44 -11.89
C PHE A 82 14.43 12.19 -12.98
N ASP A 83 14.92 13.26 -13.60
CA ASP A 83 15.99 13.18 -14.62
C ASP A 83 17.37 12.87 -14.03
N ARG A 84 17.53 13.05 -12.73
CA ARG A 84 18.75 12.77 -11.97
C ARG A 84 18.42 12.41 -10.53
N ASN A 85 19.42 12.00 -9.76
CA ASN A 85 19.25 11.70 -8.34
C ASN A 85 18.63 12.92 -7.59
N PRO A 86 17.43 12.77 -6.98
CA PRO A 86 16.75 13.86 -6.30
C PRO A 86 17.42 14.31 -4.99
N THR A 87 18.43 13.59 -4.49
CA THR A 87 19.14 13.94 -3.24
C THR A 87 20.55 14.47 -3.48
N LEU A 88 20.90 14.86 -4.71
CA LEU A 88 22.26 15.24 -5.09
C LEU A 88 22.77 16.49 -4.33
N ASP A 89 21.86 17.39 -3.96
CA ASP A 89 22.12 18.66 -3.27
C ASP A 89 21.92 18.57 -1.75
N VAL A 90 21.60 17.39 -1.22
CA VAL A 90 21.47 17.18 0.22
C VAL A 90 22.86 17.11 0.83
N PRO A 91 23.22 18.02 1.75
CA PRO A 91 24.53 17.99 2.40
C PRO A 91 24.70 16.73 3.25
N PRO A 92 25.91 16.16 3.35
CA PRO A 92 26.17 15.02 4.21
C PRO A 92 25.97 15.38 5.68
N VAL A 93 25.44 14.43 6.46
CA VAL A 93 25.29 14.61 7.90
C VAL A 93 26.67 14.42 8.55
N GLY A 94 27.26 15.52 8.99
CA GLY A 94 28.64 15.58 9.50
C GLY A 94 29.60 16.03 8.41
N GLY A 95 29.98 17.31 8.44
CA GLY A 95 30.84 17.92 7.43
C GLY A 95 32.18 17.20 7.31
N GLN A 96 32.36 16.44 6.24
CA GLN A 96 33.68 16.23 5.68
C GLN A 96 33.92 17.35 4.69
N ASP A 97 34.53 18.42 5.23
CA ASP A 97 35.13 19.48 4.44
C ASP A 97 36.15 18.84 3.49
N GLY A 98 35.97 19.07 2.20
CA GLY A 98 36.72 18.45 1.11
C GLY A 98 38.15 18.97 0.99
N SER A 99 38.96 18.78 2.02
CA SER A 99 40.41 18.97 1.99
C SER A 99 41.12 17.66 2.30
N ARG A 100 41.28 16.81 1.28
CA ARG A 100 42.47 15.96 1.07
C ARG A 100 42.69 15.77 -0.43
#